data_AF-A0A933I4N1-F1
#
_entry.id   AF-A0A933I4N1-F1
#
_cell.length_a   1.000
_cell.length_b   1.000
_cell.length_c   1.000
_cell.angle_alpha   90.00
_cell.angle_beta   90.00
_cell.angle_gamma   90.00
#
_symmetry.space_group_name_H-M   'P 1'
#
loop_
_entity.id
_entity.type
_entity.pdbx_description
1 polymer ?
#
loop_
_entity_poly.entity_id
_entity_poly.type
_entity_poly.pdbx_seq_one_letter_code
_entity_poly.pdbx_strand_id
1 'polypeptide(L)'
;MNGINKNIFIKFLKSLIPVAIKQKIKKLKWVNRFYKSNDYDFAQYKLAGGYPCEIPPLDVEPNLDFLVLELPPRYMPFMPNGLGYLYNILLKCNINFQILDVNISLYHKYHENRLRNNLKNISTPNGYVLPRDPWDNTNTNEWVKDDLVDYFWPDIEPLIEKIKVNPPKALGISLSGFNRKLAKRFIKSVKEKNPEIIIIVGGYDCTYKDLGSVLFPDFDYMVIGEAEVTLKPLMDAVFLKGETVKDLPGIISRFDTTDRVWTAPVLEDIDEIDWPKYQWAKHYWYQTYDRRHLIPITGSRGCKWGRCRFCAERFYFRRRDPVRVVDEMEHFTKLGFHTFHFNESDVNGDPQNLYDICSGIIERNLKVNLVGQLRIDRRNTAEYLGHLAMAGFKHLRFGVDGWNDRLLVLMRKGYNMNLAFQNLQDCHGAGIVTTVNMVIGIPGETEEDIDECIANFIKCKAFIHSVESFNTLLLACGSEYYHNPEQYKIKFRWHKDDIYKRYADYIPTALWYSEDPYIDQEVRLNRLDKILDKLYLNGVNIGPFATKVIERLKNRAPEADFRP
;
A
#
# COMPACT_ATOMS: atom_id res chain seq x y z
N MET A 1 9.94 -47.72 34.80
CA MET A 1 9.83 -46.34 35.32
C MET A 1 8.91 -45.55 34.40
N ASN A 2 7.60 -45.76 34.60
CA ASN A 2 6.52 -45.00 34.00
C ASN A 2 6.21 -43.82 34.94
N GLY A 3 5.95 -42.63 34.41
CA GLY A 3 5.32 -41.58 35.22
C GLY A 3 5.72 -40.13 34.98
N ILE A 4 6.45 -39.77 33.93
CA ILE A 4 6.59 -38.35 33.61
C ILE A 4 5.33 -37.93 32.82
N ASN A 5 4.42 -37.24 33.52
CA ASN A 5 3.26 -36.59 32.93
C ASN A 5 3.73 -35.72 31.74
N LYS A 6 3.29 -36.07 30.52
CA LYS A 6 3.72 -35.41 29.26
C LYS A 6 3.61 -33.87 29.35
N ASN A 7 2.63 -33.36 30.09
CA ASN A 7 2.44 -31.93 30.30
C ASN A 7 3.52 -31.30 31.20
N ILE A 8 4.05 -32.04 32.17
CA ILE A 8 5.17 -31.61 33.04
C ILE A 8 6.48 -31.64 32.25
N PHE A 9 6.72 -32.66 31.43
CA PHE A 9 7.89 -32.73 30.56
C PHE A 9 7.93 -31.62 29.51
N ILE A 10 6.77 -31.31 28.90
CA ILE A 10 6.64 -30.18 27.97
C ILE A 10 6.81 -28.83 28.69
N LYS A 11 6.32 -28.69 29.93
CA LYS A 11 6.56 -27.49 30.76
C LYS A 11 8.05 -27.33 31.09
N PHE A 12 8.74 -28.42 31.42
CA PHE A 12 10.17 -28.44 31.73
C PHE A 12 11.03 -28.12 30.50
N LEU A 13 10.74 -28.73 29.35
CA LEU A 13 11.39 -28.37 28.08
C LEU A 13 11.13 -26.91 27.70
N LYS A 14 9.90 -26.42 27.91
CA LYS A 14 9.60 -24.99 27.72
C LYS A 14 10.31 -24.11 28.74
N SER A 15 10.55 -24.53 29.99
CA SER A 15 11.31 -23.71 30.95
C SER A 15 12.80 -23.62 30.59
N LEU A 16 13.36 -24.64 29.94
CA LEU A 16 14.75 -24.66 29.44
C LEU A 16 14.99 -23.76 28.22
N ILE A 17 13.94 -23.33 27.52
CA ILE A 17 14.07 -22.37 26.42
C ILE A 17 14.41 -20.99 27.03
N PRO A 18 15.59 -20.40 26.72
CA PRO A 18 15.97 -19.07 27.20
C PRO A 18 14.88 -18.03 26.92
N VAL A 19 14.73 -17.06 27.81
CA VAL A 19 13.72 -15.99 27.69
C VAL A 19 13.82 -15.28 26.33
N ALA A 20 15.03 -15.05 25.84
CA ALA A 20 15.29 -14.48 24.51
C ALA A 20 14.71 -15.36 23.37
N ILE A 21 14.83 -16.68 23.45
CA ILE A 21 14.28 -17.60 22.44
C ILE A 21 12.74 -17.66 22.54
N LYS A 22 12.17 -17.62 23.74
CA LYS A 22 10.70 -17.51 23.92
C LYS A 22 10.13 -16.23 23.32
N GLN A 23 10.82 -15.11 23.53
CA GLN A 23 10.44 -13.82 22.96
C GLN A 23 10.59 -13.83 21.44
N LYS A 24 11.67 -14.40 20.89
CA LYS A 24 11.86 -14.60 19.45
C LYS A 24 10.76 -15.46 18.83
N ILE A 25 10.37 -16.57 19.47
CA ILE A 25 9.25 -17.42 19.02
C ILE A 25 7.91 -16.68 19.08
N LYS A 26 7.63 -15.93 20.15
CA LYS A 26 6.40 -15.12 20.25
C LYS A 26 6.34 -14.04 19.16
N LYS A 27 7.45 -13.34 18.91
CA LYS A 27 7.56 -12.34 17.83
C LYS A 27 7.33 -12.98 16.45
N LEU A 28 7.99 -14.11 16.16
CA LEU A 28 7.80 -14.85 14.91
C LEU A 28 6.37 -15.35 14.73
N LYS A 29 5.71 -15.81 15.80
CA LYS A 29 4.29 -16.19 15.75
C LYS A 29 3.37 -15.00 15.48
N TRP A 30 3.65 -13.85 16.09
CA TRP A 30 2.90 -12.62 15.85
C TRP A 30 3.04 -12.17 14.40
N VAL A 31 4.27 -12.06 13.87
CA VAL A 31 4.50 -11.65 12.47
C VAL A 31 3.90 -12.65 11.48
N ASN A 32 4.10 -13.96 11.67
CA ASN A 32 3.48 -14.96 10.81
C ASN A 32 1.95 -14.87 10.83
N ARG A 33 1.33 -14.64 12.00
CA ARG A 33 -0.12 -14.44 12.10
C ARG A 33 -0.57 -13.12 11.48
N PHE A 34 0.27 -12.09 11.54
CA PHE A 34 -0.01 -10.79 10.97
C PHE A 34 0.05 -10.81 9.43
N TYR A 35 0.95 -11.59 8.83
CA TYR A 35 1.12 -11.65 7.37
C TYR A 35 0.47 -12.88 6.69
N LYS A 36 0.05 -13.90 7.44
CA LYS A 36 -0.71 -15.05 6.88
C LYS A 36 -2.21 -14.88 7.17
N SER A 37 -2.95 -14.37 6.18
CA SER A 37 -4.41 -14.25 6.19
C SER A 37 -5.15 -15.61 5.97
N ASN A 38 -4.43 -16.66 5.58
CA ASN A 38 -5.06 -17.85 4.98
C ASN A 38 -5.68 -18.88 5.95
N ASP A 39 -5.52 -18.73 7.26
CA ASP A 39 -5.89 -19.78 8.22
C ASP A 39 -7.17 -19.49 9.02
N TYR A 40 -7.83 -18.33 8.83
CA TYR A 40 -9.09 -18.05 9.52
C TYR A 40 -10.29 -18.65 8.78
N ASP A 41 -10.90 -19.65 9.41
CA ASP A 41 -11.95 -20.50 8.86
C ASP A 41 -13.23 -20.49 9.71
N PHE A 42 -14.22 -21.30 9.33
CA PHE A 42 -15.49 -21.38 10.04
C PHE A 42 -15.36 -21.88 11.48
N ALA A 43 -14.39 -22.74 11.77
CA ALA A 43 -14.16 -23.23 13.13
C ALA A 43 -13.67 -22.08 14.02
N GLN A 44 -12.73 -21.27 13.52
CA GLN A 44 -12.25 -20.08 14.23
C GLN A 44 -13.33 -19.01 14.37
N TYR A 45 -14.16 -18.80 13.34
CA TYR A 45 -15.33 -17.93 13.39
C TYR A 45 -16.29 -18.32 14.52
N LYS A 46 -16.63 -19.62 14.64
CA LYS A 46 -17.49 -20.13 15.73
C LYS A 46 -16.86 -19.96 17.10
N LEU A 47 -15.57 -20.31 17.24
CA LEU A 47 -14.83 -20.16 18.50
C LEU A 47 -14.74 -18.71 18.96
N ALA A 48 -14.70 -17.76 18.02
CA ALA A 48 -14.66 -16.34 18.30
C ALA A 48 -16.02 -15.71 18.60
N GLY A 49 -17.11 -16.49 18.57
CA GLY A 49 -18.46 -15.99 18.85
C GLY A 49 -19.12 -15.22 17.70
N GLY A 50 -18.63 -15.36 16.46
CA GLY A 50 -19.20 -14.72 15.28
C GLY A 50 -18.26 -13.73 14.58
N TYR A 51 -18.87 -12.87 13.75
CA TYR A 51 -18.16 -11.85 12.96
C TYR A 51 -17.67 -10.71 13.85
N PRO A 52 -16.54 -10.05 13.54
CA PRO A 52 -15.86 -9.23 14.54
C PRO A 52 -16.42 -7.81 14.74
N CYS A 53 -17.28 -7.33 13.85
CA CYS A 53 -17.95 -6.05 13.97
C CYS A 53 -19.28 -6.05 13.22
N GLU A 54 -20.11 -5.05 13.49
CA GLU A 54 -21.24 -4.70 12.62
C GLU A 54 -20.73 -4.18 11.27
N ILE A 55 -21.51 -4.41 10.20
CA ILE A 55 -21.21 -3.85 8.88
C ILE A 55 -21.51 -2.34 8.92
N PRO A 56 -20.55 -1.47 8.57
CA PRO A 56 -20.79 -0.04 8.52
C PRO A 56 -21.94 0.30 7.55
N PRO A 57 -22.93 1.09 7.97
CA PRO A 57 -24.06 1.42 7.11
C PRO A 57 -23.64 2.41 6.00
N LEU A 58 -24.31 2.31 4.86
CA LEU A 58 -24.16 3.24 3.73
C LEU A 58 -25.39 4.13 3.65
N ASP A 59 -25.51 5.04 4.61
CA ASP A 59 -26.59 6.02 4.72
C ASP A 59 -26.08 7.41 4.35
N VAL A 60 -26.84 8.09 3.50
CA VAL A 60 -26.50 9.42 2.99
C VAL A 60 -27.29 10.45 3.77
N GLU A 61 -26.59 11.41 4.37
CA GLU A 61 -27.24 12.53 5.05
C GLU A 61 -27.88 13.49 4.03
N PRO A 62 -29.02 14.12 4.36
CA PRO A 62 -29.65 15.09 3.47
C PRO A 62 -28.87 16.42 3.43
N ASN A 63 -29.07 17.21 2.37
CA ASN A 63 -28.55 18.59 2.23
C ASN A 63 -27.01 18.72 2.28
N LEU A 64 -26.30 17.72 1.76
CA LEU A 64 -24.84 17.75 1.68
C LEU A 64 -24.35 18.66 0.55
N ASP A 65 -23.39 19.52 0.87
CA ASP A 65 -22.59 20.20 -0.15
C ASP A 65 -21.60 19.22 -0.77
N PHE A 66 -20.98 18.36 0.05
CA PHE A 66 -19.93 17.45 -0.41
C PHE A 66 -20.03 16.05 0.22
N LEU A 67 -20.25 15.03 -0.60
CA LEU A 67 -20.18 13.63 -0.19
C LEU A 67 -18.88 13.01 -0.68
N VAL A 68 -18.00 12.56 0.21
CA VAL A 68 -16.75 11.87 -0.13
C VAL A 68 -16.93 10.37 0.00
N LEU A 69 -16.56 9.62 -1.04
CA LEU A 69 -16.64 8.17 -1.08
C LEU A 69 -15.24 7.54 -1.20
N GLU A 70 -14.97 6.55 -0.36
CA GLU A 70 -13.90 5.56 -0.60
C GLU A 70 -14.49 4.33 -1.29
N LEU A 71 -14.27 4.21 -2.59
CA LEU A 71 -14.73 3.07 -3.38
C LEU A 71 -13.67 1.96 -3.41
N PRO A 72 -14.07 0.67 -3.36
CA PRO A 72 -13.11 -0.42 -3.38
C PRO A 72 -12.43 -0.59 -4.76
N PRO A 73 -11.26 -1.25 -4.76
CA PRO A 73 -10.53 -1.66 -3.57
C PRO A 73 -9.69 -0.49 -3.04
N ARG A 74 -9.75 -0.28 -1.74
CA ARG A 74 -8.66 0.34 -1.00
C ARG A 74 -7.90 -0.76 -0.30
N TYR A 75 -6.58 -0.73 -0.47
CA TYR A 75 -5.66 -1.68 0.13
C TYR A 75 -5.89 -1.80 1.64
N MET A 76 -6.17 -3.03 2.09
CA MET A 76 -6.45 -3.44 3.47
C MET A 76 -7.65 -2.76 4.15
N PRO A 77 -8.40 -3.49 4.99
CA PRO A 77 -9.54 -2.97 5.77
C PRO A 77 -9.10 -2.14 6.99
N PHE A 78 -8.04 -1.33 6.84
CA PHE A 78 -7.50 -0.47 7.90
C PHE A 78 -7.87 0.99 7.67
N MET A 79 -7.64 1.87 8.63
CA MET A 79 -8.02 3.28 8.49
C MET A 79 -7.44 3.95 7.22
N PRO A 80 -8.24 4.68 6.42
CA PRO A 80 -7.74 5.41 5.25
C PRO A 80 -7.03 6.69 5.68
N ASN A 81 -5.69 6.65 5.78
CA ASN A 81 -4.90 7.79 6.25
C ASN A 81 -5.13 9.08 5.43
N GLY A 82 -5.17 8.98 4.10
CA GLY A 82 -5.44 10.12 3.22
C GLY A 82 -6.80 10.78 3.47
N LEU A 83 -7.86 9.98 3.65
CA LEU A 83 -9.18 10.49 4.02
C LEU A 83 -9.19 11.08 5.44
N GLY A 84 -8.32 10.60 6.33
CA GLY A 84 -8.12 11.18 7.65
C GLY A 84 -7.65 12.63 7.59
N TYR A 85 -6.58 12.89 6.83
CA TYR A 85 -6.11 14.26 6.61
C TYR A 85 -7.16 15.10 5.86
N LEU A 86 -7.83 14.50 4.87
CA LEU A 86 -8.94 15.13 4.15
C LEU A 86 -10.05 15.59 5.10
N TYR A 87 -10.49 14.74 6.03
CA TYR A 87 -11.51 15.07 7.01
C TYR A 87 -11.11 16.30 7.86
N ASN A 88 -9.86 16.35 8.32
CA ASN A 88 -9.36 17.48 9.10
C ASN A 88 -9.31 18.79 8.29
N ILE A 89 -9.10 18.72 6.97
CA ILE A 89 -9.22 19.88 6.07
C ILE A 89 -10.68 20.30 5.93
N LEU A 90 -11.59 19.34 5.72
CA LEU A 90 -13.02 19.60 5.52
C LEU A 90 -13.68 20.20 6.77
N LEU A 91 -13.25 19.83 7.98
CA LEU A 91 -13.69 20.49 9.22
C LEU A 91 -13.37 21.99 9.27
N LYS A 92 -12.36 22.45 8.52
CA LYS A 92 -12.00 23.86 8.40
C LYS A 92 -12.77 24.56 7.26
N CYS A 93 -13.57 23.84 6.48
CA CYS A 93 -14.40 24.37 5.40
C CYS A 93 -15.81 24.68 5.94
N ASN A 94 -16.43 25.74 5.44
CA ASN A 94 -17.79 26.12 5.86
C ASN A 94 -18.86 25.42 4.99
N ILE A 95 -18.85 24.09 4.98
CA ILE A 95 -19.74 23.27 4.14
C ILE A 95 -20.33 22.10 4.93
N ASN A 96 -21.50 21.63 4.52
CA ASN A 96 -22.05 20.36 4.98
C ASN A 96 -21.41 19.21 4.21
N PHE A 97 -20.68 18.34 4.90
CA PHE A 97 -20.00 17.23 4.25
C PHE A 97 -20.16 15.91 5.01
N GLN A 98 -20.03 14.81 4.28
CA GLN A 98 -20.04 13.45 4.82
C GLN A 98 -18.94 12.63 4.14
N ILE A 99 -18.30 11.71 4.89
CA ILE A 99 -17.39 10.70 4.34
C ILE A 99 -18.04 9.32 4.52
N LEU A 100 -18.16 8.56 3.44
CA LEU A 100 -18.60 7.16 3.47
C LEU A 100 -17.49 6.24 2.91
N ASP A 101 -17.07 5.27 3.71
CA ASP A 101 -16.12 4.24 3.27
C ASP A 101 -16.92 3.01 2.76
N VAL A 102 -17.20 3.00 1.45
CA VAL A 102 -17.91 1.89 0.78
C VAL A 102 -17.04 0.63 0.78
N ASN A 103 -15.72 0.81 0.70
CA ASN A 103 -14.75 -0.26 0.71
C ASN A 103 -14.83 -1.13 1.98
N ILE A 104 -14.88 -0.54 3.18
CA ILE A 104 -14.94 -1.30 4.43
C ILE A 104 -16.28 -2.02 4.62
N SER A 105 -17.39 -1.41 4.18
CA SER A 105 -18.72 -2.05 4.20
C SER A 105 -18.76 -3.30 3.32
N LEU A 106 -18.26 -3.21 2.08
CA LEU A 106 -18.23 -4.35 1.16
C LEU A 106 -17.25 -5.43 1.61
N TYR A 107 -16.10 -5.04 2.19
CA TYR A 107 -15.16 -5.98 2.80
C TYR A 107 -15.85 -6.83 3.87
N HIS A 108 -16.58 -6.19 4.79
CA HIS A 108 -17.25 -6.92 5.86
C HIS A 108 -18.40 -7.77 5.35
N LYS A 109 -19.21 -7.25 4.42
CA LYS A 109 -20.31 -8.01 3.82
C LYS A 109 -19.84 -9.27 3.12
N TYR A 110 -18.77 -9.17 2.33
CA TYR A 110 -18.16 -10.32 1.65
C TYR A 110 -17.69 -11.39 2.63
N HIS A 111 -16.90 -10.98 3.63
CA HIS A 111 -16.29 -11.93 4.56
C HIS A 111 -17.26 -12.49 5.59
N GLU A 112 -18.24 -11.71 6.04
CA GLU A 112 -19.30 -12.22 6.90
C GLU A 112 -20.10 -13.29 6.15
N ASN A 113 -20.54 -13.02 4.92
CA ASN A 113 -21.25 -14.01 4.11
C ASN A 113 -20.41 -15.29 3.92
N ARG A 114 -19.12 -15.14 3.55
CA ARG A 114 -18.20 -16.25 3.37
C ARG A 114 -18.08 -17.11 4.64
N LEU A 115 -17.84 -16.48 5.79
CA LEU A 115 -17.62 -17.18 7.05
C LEU A 115 -18.91 -17.76 7.62
N ARG A 116 -19.99 -16.98 7.69
CA ARG A 116 -21.28 -17.40 8.25
C ARG A 116 -21.85 -18.62 7.53
N ASN A 117 -21.69 -18.67 6.21
CA ASN A 117 -22.19 -19.77 5.37
C ASN A 117 -21.14 -20.86 5.08
N ASN A 118 -19.96 -20.78 5.70
CA ASN A 118 -18.85 -21.73 5.50
C ASN A 118 -18.51 -21.94 4.01
N LEU A 119 -18.56 -20.87 3.22
CA LEU A 119 -18.29 -20.90 1.78
C LEU A 119 -16.78 -21.02 1.56
N LYS A 120 -16.37 -22.09 0.89
CA LYS A 120 -14.97 -22.28 0.48
C LYS A 120 -14.61 -21.42 -0.72
N ASN A 121 -15.52 -21.39 -1.70
CA ASN A 121 -15.41 -20.60 -2.92
C ASN A 121 -16.70 -19.81 -3.11
N ILE A 122 -16.60 -18.63 -3.69
CA ILE A 122 -17.72 -17.80 -4.13
C ILE A 122 -17.53 -17.61 -5.63
N SER A 123 -18.57 -17.84 -6.42
CA SER A 123 -18.51 -17.69 -7.87
C SER A 123 -19.54 -16.68 -8.37
N THR A 124 -19.22 -15.96 -9.45
CA THR A 124 -20.18 -15.16 -10.18
C THR A 124 -21.16 -16.05 -10.94
N PRO A 125 -22.32 -15.52 -11.41
CA PRO A 125 -23.25 -16.27 -12.27
C PRO A 125 -22.59 -16.85 -13.53
N ASN A 126 -21.52 -16.21 -14.03
CA ASN A 126 -20.76 -16.64 -15.20
C ASN A 126 -19.70 -17.71 -14.87
N GLY A 127 -19.63 -18.19 -13.62
CA GLY A 127 -18.72 -19.25 -13.18
C GLY A 127 -17.33 -18.77 -12.77
N TYR A 128 -17.03 -17.48 -12.84
CA TYR A 128 -15.76 -16.94 -12.36
C TYR A 128 -15.66 -17.09 -10.83
N VAL A 129 -14.60 -17.72 -10.35
CA VAL A 129 -14.37 -17.97 -8.91
C VAL A 129 -13.63 -16.79 -8.31
N LEU A 130 -14.26 -16.09 -7.37
CA LEU A 130 -13.66 -14.97 -6.66
C LEU A 130 -12.50 -15.44 -5.76
N PRO A 131 -11.45 -14.63 -5.59
CA PRO A 131 -10.42 -14.89 -4.60
C PRO A 131 -11.01 -14.98 -3.19
N ARG A 132 -10.42 -15.81 -2.32
CA ARG A 132 -10.87 -15.96 -0.92
C ARG A 132 -10.87 -14.64 -0.14
N ASP A 133 -9.94 -13.75 -0.47
CA ASP A 133 -9.86 -12.37 0.02
C ASP A 133 -9.55 -11.46 -1.18
N PRO A 134 -10.58 -10.82 -1.78
CA PRO A 134 -10.38 -9.89 -2.89
C PRO A 134 -9.55 -8.66 -2.53
N TRP A 135 -9.43 -8.31 -1.24
CA TRP A 135 -8.64 -7.16 -0.78
C TRP A 135 -7.18 -7.49 -0.47
N ASP A 136 -6.81 -8.77 -0.55
CA ASP A 136 -5.41 -9.18 -0.44
C ASP A 136 -4.57 -8.60 -1.58
N ASN A 137 -3.37 -8.14 -1.24
CA ASN A 137 -2.44 -7.48 -2.16
C ASN A 137 -2.16 -8.29 -3.43
N THR A 138 -2.21 -9.62 -3.35
CA THR A 138 -1.94 -10.47 -4.52
C THR A 138 -3.11 -10.50 -5.50
N ASN A 139 -4.26 -9.92 -5.14
CA ASN A 139 -5.52 -9.98 -5.88
C ASN A 139 -6.02 -8.60 -6.33
N THR A 140 -5.22 -7.52 -6.20
CA THR A 140 -5.66 -6.16 -6.60
C THR A 140 -6.05 -6.05 -8.06
N ASN A 141 -5.38 -6.80 -8.95
CA ASN A 141 -5.70 -6.89 -10.37
C ASN A 141 -7.05 -7.58 -10.65
N GLU A 142 -7.69 -8.20 -9.67
CA GLU A 142 -9.02 -8.77 -9.85
C GLU A 142 -10.10 -7.69 -9.91
N TRP A 143 -9.86 -6.51 -9.31
CA TRP A 143 -10.81 -5.39 -9.28
C TRP A 143 -10.96 -4.63 -10.59
N VAL A 144 -10.09 -4.89 -11.57
CA VAL A 144 -10.26 -4.37 -12.93
C VAL A 144 -11.13 -5.29 -13.81
N LYS A 145 -11.47 -6.50 -13.36
CA LYS A 145 -12.32 -7.46 -14.09
C LYS A 145 -13.80 -7.14 -13.89
N ASP A 146 -14.60 -7.29 -14.96
CA ASP A 146 -16.05 -7.06 -14.89
C ASP A 146 -16.73 -7.99 -13.88
N ASP A 147 -16.34 -9.27 -13.85
CA ASP A 147 -16.89 -10.26 -12.91
C ASP A 147 -16.88 -9.80 -11.45
N LEU A 148 -15.78 -9.22 -10.98
CA LEU A 148 -15.67 -8.79 -9.59
C LEU A 148 -16.50 -7.52 -9.33
N VAL A 149 -16.49 -6.58 -10.26
CA VAL A 149 -17.30 -5.36 -10.18
C VAL A 149 -18.79 -5.69 -10.19
N ASP A 150 -19.23 -6.58 -11.08
CA ASP A 150 -20.61 -7.03 -11.20
C ASP A 150 -21.09 -7.79 -9.97
N TYR A 151 -20.22 -8.58 -9.33
CA TYR A 151 -20.55 -9.25 -8.08
C TYR A 151 -20.91 -8.27 -6.96
N PHE A 152 -20.15 -7.17 -6.82
CA PHE A 152 -20.40 -6.18 -5.76
C PHE A 152 -21.44 -5.12 -6.14
N TRP A 153 -21.82 -5.02 -7.41
CA TRP A 153 -22.73 -3.98 -7.89
C TRP A 153 -24.09 -3.96 -7.17
N PRO A 154 -24.78 -5.10 -6.92
CA PRO A 154 -26.05 -5.13 -6.20
C PRO A 154 -25.96 -4.57 -4.77
N ASP A 155 -24.77 -4.58 -4.17
CA ASP A 155 -24.54 -4.04 -2.83
C ASP A 155 -24.27 -2.52 -2.84
N ILE A 156 -23.92 -1.97 -3.99
CA ILE A 156 -23.63 -0.55 -4.22
C ILE A 156 -24.87 0.19 -4.74
N GLU A 157 -25.71 -0.48 -5.53
CA GLU A 157 -26.93 0.08 -6.13
C GLU A 157 -27.88 0.76 -5.12
N PRO A 158 -28.12 0.23 -3.91
CA PRO A 158 -28.92 0.92 -2.91
C PRO A 158 -28.34 2.27 -2.48
N LEU A 159 -27.01 2.41 -2.40
CA LEU A 159 -26.36 3.70 -2.11
C LEU A 159 -26.57 4.68 -3.26
N ILE A 160 -26.46 4.23 -4.52
CA ILE A 160 -26.71 5.05 -5.70
C ILE A 160 -28.14 5.60 -5.67
N GLU A 161 -29.14 4.77 -5.37
CA GLU A 161 -30.53 5.23 -5.31
C GLU A 161 -30.77 6.20 -4.14
N LYS A 162 -30.13 6.01 -2.98
CA LYS A 162 -30.17 7.00 -1.89
C LYS A 162 -29.60 8.35 -2.32
N ILE A 163 -28.45 8.35 -3.02
CA ILE A 163 -27.83 9.57 -3.56
C ILE A 163 -28.75 10.23 -4.60
N LYS A 164 -29.39 9.45 -5.49
CA LYS A 164 -30.32 10.02 -6.49
C LYS A 164 -31.53 10.70 -5.85
N VAL A 165 -32.01 10.18 -4.72
CA VAL A 165 -33.14 10.77 -3.97
C VAL A 165 -32.71 12.03 -3.22
N ASN A 166 -31.53 12.03 -2.60
CA ASN A 166 -30.97 13.15 -1.86
C ASN A 166 -29.58 13.52 -2.40
N PRO A 167 -29.49 14.18 -3.56
CA PRO A 167 -28.22 14.42 -4.23
C PRO A 167 -27.36 15.42 -3.44
N PRO A 168 -26.07 15.13 -3.20
CA PRO A 168 -25.13 16.13 -2.73
C PRO A 168 -24.84 17.12 -3.87
N LYS A 169 -24.40 18.34 -3.56
CA LYS A 169 -23.95 19.27 -4.62
C LYS A 169 -22.69 18.77 -5.33
N ALA A 170 -21.82 18.07 -4.63
CA ALA A 170 -20.64 17.44 -5.19
C ALA A 170 -20.34 16.05 -4.61
N LEU A 171 -19.68 15.24 -5.43
CA LEU A 171 -19.19 13.91 -5.10
C LEU A 171 -17.65 13.89 -5.13
N GLY A 172 -17.03 13.52 -4.02
CA GLY A 172 -15.60 13.35 -3.84
C GLY A 172 -15.20 11.90 -3.98
N ILE A 173 -14.20 11.56 -4.81
CA ILE A 173 -13.68 10.19 -4.92
C ILE A 173 -12.16 10.18 -4.85
N SER A 174 -11.61 9.36 -3.94
CA SER A 174 -10.18 9.03 -3.90
C SER A 174 -9.88 7.96 -4.94
N LEU A 175 -9.11 8.30 -5.96
CA LEU A 175 -8.75 7.42 -7.07
C LEU A 175 -7.45 6.66 -6.80
N SER A 176 -7.47 5.39 -7.18
CA SER A 176 -6.30 4.53 -7.29
C SER A 176 -6.44 3.65 -8.53
N GLY A 177 -5.32 3.13 -9.03
CA GLY A 177 -5.28 2.35 -10.27
C GLY A 177 -6.31 1.22 -10.36
N PHE A 178 -6.77 0.70 -9.22
CA PHE A 178 -7.69 -0.44 -9.10
C PHE A 178 -9.17 -0.06 -8.94
N ASN A 179 -9.51 1.16 -8.50
CA ASN A 179 -10.91 1.56 -8.27
C ASN A 179 -11.50 2.43 -9.41
N ARG A 180 -10.68 2.88 -10.37
CA ARG A 180 -11.09 3.72 -11.52
C ARG A 180 -12.32 3.18 -12.26
N LYS A 181 -12.34 1.88 -12.57
CA LYS A 181 -13.44 1.24 -13.33
C LYS A 181 -14.76 1.33 -12.57
N LEU A 182 -14.73 1.01 -11.28
CA LEU A 182 -15.89 1.10 -10.40
C LEU A 182 -16.34 2.56 -10.22
N ALA A 183 -15.40 3.48 -9.98
CA ALA A 183 -15.68 4.91 -9.85
C ALA A 183 -16.37 5.49 -11.07
N LYS A 184 -15.91 5.15 -12.28
CA LYS A 184 -16.53 5.56 -13.53
C LYS A 184 -17.97 5.07 -13.66
N ARG A 185 -18.21 3.79 -13.38
CA ARG A 185 -19.56 3.20 -13.41
C ARG A 185 -20.46 3.85 -12.37
N PHE A 186 -19.96 4.06 -11.16
CA PHE A 186 -20.68 4.72 -10.05
C PHE A 186 -21.10 6.15 -10.41
N ILE A 187 -20.15 6.98 -10.88
CA ILE A 187 -20.42 8.37 -11.28
C ILE A 187 -21.46 8.41 -12.40
N LYS A 188 -21.31 7.57 -13.43
CA LYS A 188 -22.27 7.49 -14.52
C LYS A 188 -23.68 7.21 -13.99
N SER A 189 -23.83 6.21 -13.12
CA SER A 189 -25.13 5.82 -12.57
C SER A 189 -25.75 6.91 -11.69
N VAL A 190 -24.96 7.59 -10.85
CA VAL A 190 -25.47 8.72 -10.04
C VAL A 190 -25.93 9.88 -10.93
N LYS A 191 -25.15 10.24 -11.96
CA LYS A 191 -25.44 11.37 -12.85
C LYS A 191 -26.61 11.14 -13.81
N GLU A 192 -27.16 9.93 -13.93
CA GLU A 192 -28.34 9.63 -14.75
C GLU A 192 -29.56 10.50 -14.36
N LYS A 193 -29.74 10.78 -13.07
CA LYS A 193 -30.82 11.65 -12.57
C LYS A 193 -30.33 13.00 -12.07
N ASN A 194 -29.03 13.14 -11.84
CA ASN A 194 -28.41 14.32 -11.23
C ASN A 194 -27.18 14.77 -12.03
N PRO A 195 -27.36 15.19 -13.30
CA PRO A 195 -26.25 15.58 -14.18
C PRO A 195 -25.44 16.78 -13.65
N GLU A 196 -26.03 17.59 -12.79
CA GLU A 196 -25.45 18.78 -12.15
C GLU A 196 -24.44 18.48 -11.04
N ILE A 197 -24.39 17.24 -10.51
CA ILE A 197 -23.45 16.88 -9.45
C ILE A 197 -22.03 17.11 -9.94
N ILE A 198 -21.30 17.94 -9.18
CA ILE A 198 -19.89 18.26 -9.41
C ILE A 198 -19.05 17.07 -8.96
N ILE A 199 -18.16 16.60 -9.83
CA ILE A 199 -17.26 15.48 -9.54
C ILE A 199 -15.89 16.02 -9.16
N ILE A 200 -15.48 15.77 -7.92
CA ILE A 200 -14.18 16.14 -7.39
C ILE A 200 -13.38 14.86 -7.14
N VAL A 201 -12.19 14.74 -7.74
CA VAL A 201 -11.34 13.56 -7.59
C VAL A 201 -9.98 13.92 -7.01
N GLY A 202 -9.36 12.97 -6.31
CA GLY A 202 -8.02 13.08 -5.75
C GLY A 202 -7.40 11.70 -5.56
N GLY A 203 -6.42 11.57 -4.67
CA GLY A 203 -5.80 10.27 -4.35
C GLY A 203 -4.58 9.96 -5.22
N TYR A 204 -4.09 8.72 -5.11
CA TYR A 204 -2.77 8.32 -5.64
C TYR A 204 -2.66 8.49 -7.16
N ASP A 205 -3.72 8.20 -7.92
CA ASP A 205 -3.73 8.37 -9.38
C ASP A 205 -3.70 9.85 -9.80
N CYS A 206 -4.01 10.77 -8.88
CA CYS A 206 -3.97 12.21 -9.09
C CYS A 206 -2.65 12.84 -8.62
N THR A 207 -1.60 12.04 -8.36
CA THR A 207 -0.33 12.58 -7.86
C THR A 207 0.39 13.49 -8.86
N TYR A 208 0.27 13.18 -10.16
CA TYR A 208 0.92 13.92 -11.24
C TYR A 208 -0.12 14.59 -12.14
N LYS A 209 0.12 15.87 -12.49
CA LYS A 209 -0.80 16.67 -13.31
C LYS A 209 -1.09 16.05 -14.68
N ASP A 210 -0.06 15.44 -15.28
CA ASP A 210 -0.12 14.87 -16.62
C ASP A 210 -0.67 13.43 -16.63
N LEU A 211 -0.98 12.90 -15.44
CA LEU A 211 -1.43 11.52 -15.27
C LEU A 211 -2.93 11.46 -14.99
N GLY A 212 -3.39 12.12 -13.93
CA GLY A 212 -4.75 11.91 -13.41
C GLY A 212 -5.84 12.14 -14.45
N SER A 213 -5.76 13.23 -15.21
CA SER A 213 -6.75 13.60 -16.24
C SER A 213 -6.80 12.63 -17.43
N VAL A 214 -5.67 11.96 -17.72
CA VAL A 214 -5.59 10.93 -18.76
C VAL A 214 -6.22 9.63 -18.25
N LEU A 215 -5.93 9.25 -17.00
CA LEU A 215 -6.45 8.03 -16.39
C LEU A 215 -7.96 8.10 -16.09
N PHE A 216 -8.44 9.28 -15.74
CA PHE A 216 -9.80 9.50 -15.30
C PHE A 216 -10.31 10.85 -15.82
N PRO A 217 -10.96 10.89 -17.00
CA PRO A 217 -11.45 12.15 -17.60
C PRO A 217 -12.83 12.59 -17.06
N ASP A 218 -13.53 11.72 -16.32
CA ASP A 218 -14.90 11.94 -15.86
C ASP A 218 -14.95 12.79 -14.57
N PHE A 219 -14.33 13.98 -14.56
CA PHE A 219 -14.25 14.89 -13.41
C PHE A 219 -14.63 16.34 -13.76
N ASP A 220 -15.02 17.12 -12.75
CA ASP A 220 -15.14 18.58 -12.82
C ASP A 220 -13.86 19.24 -12.27
N TYR A 221 -13.40 18.78 -11.10
CA TYR A 221 -12.17 19.23 -10.45
C TYR A 221 -11.32 18.05 -9.98
N MET A 222 -10.00 18.15 -10.11
CA MET A 222 -9.05 17.13 -9.72
C MET A 222 -7.96 17.75 -8.85
N VAL A 223 -7.87 17.29 -7.60
CA VAL A 223 -6.83 17.68 -6.66
C VAL A 223 -5.56 16.92 -7.00
N ILE A 224 -4.50 17.66 -7.34
CA ILE A 224 -3.21 17.08 -7.69
C ILE A 224 -2.26 17.10 -6.50
N GLY A 225 -1.69 15.94 -6.18
CA GLY A 225 -0.79 15.78 -5.04
C GLY A 225 -1.53 15.89 -3.70
N GLU A 226 -1.10 16.86 -2.87
CA GLU A 226 -1.58 17.06 -1.50
C GLU A 226 -2.75 18.07 -1.47
N ALA A 227 -3.82 17.73 -0.73
CA ALA A 227 -5.07 18.49 -0.69
C ALA A 227 -5.06 19.64 0.33
N GLU A 228 -4.09 19.64 1.25
CA GLU A 228 -4.02 20.46 2.46
C GLU A 228 -4.11 21.96 2.19
N VAL A 229 -3.46 22.43 1.12
CA VAL A 229 -3.42 23.86 0.76
C VAL A 229 -4.51 24.21 -0.26
N THR A 230 -4.95 23.24 -1.06
CA THR A 230 -5.65 23.49 -2.32
C THR A 230 -7.15 23.25 -2.21
N LEU A 231 -7.57 22.34 -1.34
CA LEU A 231 -8.97 21.93 -1.24
C LEU A 231 -9.86 23.01 -0.63
N LYS A 232 -9.45 23.65 0.47
CA LYS A 232 -10.28 24.69 1.09
C LYS A 232 -10.58 25.85 0.13
N PRO A 233 -9.60 26.43 -0.59
CA PRO A 233 -9.89 27.43 -1.62
C PRO A 233 -10.89 26.95 -2.68
N LEU A 234 -10.79 25.69 -3.11
CA LEU A 234 -11.75 25.08 -4.03
C LEU A 234 -13.15 25.00 -3.42
N MET A 235 -13.29 24.51 -2.18
CA MET A 235 -14.57 24.40 -1.49
C MET A 235 -15.22 25.78 -1.31
N ASP A 236 -14.46 26.78 -0.88
CA ASP A 236 -14.96 28.15 -0.68
C ASP A 236 -15.49 28.74 -2.00
N ALA A 237 -14.73 28.60 -3.09
CA ALA A 237 -15.13 29.13 -4.39
C ALA A 237 -16.38 28.42 -4.94
N VAL A 238 -16.41 27.08 -4.90
CA VAL A 238 -17.52 26.29 -5.46
C VAL A 238 -18.79 26.44 -4.62
N PHE A 239 -18.73 26.29 -3.30
CA PHE A 239 -19.94 26.17 -2.46
C PHE A 239 -20.37 27.47 -1.80
N LEU A 240 -19.44 28.37 -1.46
CA LEU A 240 -19.78 29.64 -0.81
C LEU A 240 -20.03 30.76 -1.82
N LYS A 241 -19.28 30.77 -2.92
CA LYS A 241 -19.38 31.83 -3.95
C LYS A 241 -20.14 31.39 -5.20
N GLY A 242 -20.34 30.09 -5.42
CA GLY A 242 -20.98 29.57 -6.63
C GLY A 242 -20.14 29.80 -7.88
N GLU A 243 -18.81 29.84 -7.74
CA GLU A 243 -17.89 30.15 -8.83
C GLU A 243 -17.49 28.89 -9.61
N THR A 244 -17.38 29.04 -10.93
CA THR A 244 -16.66 28.09 -11.78
C THR A 244 -15.18 28.33 -11.63
N VAL A 245 -14.46 27.40 -10.99
CA VAL A 245 -13.04 27.57 -10.68
C VAL A 245 -12.19 27.24 -11.91
N LYS A 246 -11.26 28.13 -12.20
CA LYS A 246 -10.21 27.97 -13.22
C LYS A 246 -8.88 28.38 -12.63
N ASP A 247 -7.80 27.76 -13.08
CA ASP A 247 -6.43 28.19 -12.77
C ASP A 247 -6.08 28.26 -11.29
N LEU A 248 -6.77 27.48 -10.45
CA LEU A 248 -6.48 27.37 -9.03
C LEU A 248 -5.24 26.48 -8.83
N PRO A 249 -4.17 26.96 -8.15
CA PRO A 249 -2.99 26.15 -7.89
C PRO A 249 -3.31 24.81 -7.24
N GLY A 250 -2.76 23.74 -7.81
CA GLY A 250 -2.94 22.36 -7.38
C GLY A 250 -4.27 21.72 -7.77
N ILE A 251 -5.15 22.43 -8.49
CA ILE A 251 -6.41 21.88 -9.00
C ILE A 251 -6.44 21.88 -10.53
N ILE A 252 -6.60 20.70 -11.13
CA ILE A 252 -6.99 20.60 -12.55
C ILE A 252 -8.51 20.72 -12.62
N SER A 253 -8.98 21.75 -13.31
CA SER A 253 -10.37 21.99 -13.62
C SER A 253 -10.62 21.58 -15.06
N ARG A 254 -11.77 20.95 -15.34
CA ARG A 254 -12.18 20.68 -16.72
C ARG A 254 -12.44 21.96 -17.53
N PHE A 255 -12.49 23.11 -16.87
CA PHE A 255 -12.74 24.42 -17.46
C PHE A 255 -11.46 25.21 -17.77
N ASP A 256 -10.29 24.63 -17.45
CA ASP A 256 -8.98 25.23 -17.70
C ASP A 256 -8.61 25.21 -19.19
N THR A 257 -7.72 26.12 -19.59
CA THR A 257 -7.07 26.07 -20.91
C THR A 257 -5.82 25.19 -20.86
N THR A 258 -5.43 24.64 -22.01
CA THR A 258 -4.29 23.70 -22.10
C THR A 258 -2.92 24.37 -21.98
N ASP A 259 -2.84 25.68 -22.14
CA ASP A 259 -1.60 26.48 -22.18
C ASP A 259 -1.26 27.17 -20.85
N ARG A 260 -2.03 26.92 -19.79
CA ARG A 260 -1.81 27.56 -18.49
C ARG A 260 -0.48 27.18 -17.83
N VAL A 261 0.02 28.08 -17.01
CA VAL A 261 1.15 27.79 -16.11
C VAL A 261 0.63 27.02 -14.89
N TRP A 262 1.04 25.77 -14.78
CA TRP A 262 0.65 24.91 -13.66
C TRP A 262 1.55 25.11 -12.44
N THR A 263 0.92 25.27 -11.27
CA THR A 263 1.59 25.26 -9.96
C THR A 263 0.79 24.40 -9.00
N ALA A 264 1.44 23.75 -8.04
CA ALA A 264 0.79 23.03 -6.96
C ALA A 264 1.52 23.35 -5.65
N PRO A 265 0.90 24.08 -4.71
CA PRO A 265 1.53 24.36 -3.43
C PRO A 265 1.56 23.09 -2.59
N VAL A 266 2.56 22.99 -1.72
CA VAL A 266 2.69 21.87 -0.79
C VAL A 266 2.93 22.42 0.60
N LEU A 267 2.29 21.81 1.61
CA LEU A 267 2.36 22.29 2.99
C LEU A 267 3.71 21.97 3.64
N GLU A 268 4.51 22.98 3.98
CA GLU A 268 5.86 22.76 4.56
C GLU A 268 5.83 22.08 5.93
N ASP A 269 5.02 22.58 6.86
CA ASP A 269 4.83 21.97 8.17
C ASP A 269 3.59 21.05 8.16
N ILE A 270 3.83 19.74 8.11
CA ILE A 270 2.78 18.72 8.08
C ILE A 270 1.88 18.83 9.32
N ASP A 271 2.41 19.24 10.47
CA ASP A 271 1.67 19.29 11.73
C ASP A 271 0.73 20.53 11.85
N GLU A 272 0.70 21.43 10.86
CA GLU A 272 -0.37 22.43 10.73
C GLU A 272 -1.73 21.77 10.44
N ILE A 273 -1.71 20.56 9.86
CA ILE A 273 -2.86 19.69 9.78
C ILE A 273 -2.71 18.66 10.89
N ASP A 274 -3.60 18.77 11.87
CA ASP A 274 -3.67 17.83 12.98
C ASP A 274 -3.75 16.39 12.45
N TRP A 275 -3.29 15.42 13.24
CA TRP A 275 -3.38 14.01 12.85
C TRP A 275 -4.84 13.53 12.84
N PRO A 276 -5.16 12.51 12.02
CA PRO A 276 -6.53 12.08 11.83
C PRO A 276 -7.09 11.33 13.05
N LYS A 277 -8.17 11.85 13.63
CA LYS A 277 -8.93 11.18 14.72
C LYS A 277 -9.99 10.20 14.21
N TYR A 278 -10.24 10.19 12.90
CA TYR A 278 -11.24 9.33 12.24
C TYR A 278 -12.68 9.53 12.74
N GLN A 279 -13.06 10.76 13.11
CA GLN A 279 -14.34 11.03 13.79
C GLN A 279 -15.60 10.74 12.96
N TRP A 280 -15.48 10.56 11.64
CA TRP A 280 -16.60 10.17 10.77
C TRP A 280 -16.98 8.68 10.88
N ALA A 281 -16.14 7.85 11.51
CA ALA A 281 -16.33 6.41 11.55
C ALA A 281 -15.91 5.80 12.90
N LYS A 282 -16.45 4.62 13.21
CA LYS A 282 -16.07 3.91 14.44
C LYS A 282 -14.77 3.15 14.22
N HIS A 283 -13.80 3.29 15.13
CA HIS A 283 -12.47 2.71 14.92
C HIS A 283 -12.46 1.18 14.80
N TYR A 284 -13.36 0.49 15.50
CA TYR A 284 -13.46 -0.97 15.46
C TYR A 284 -14.05 -1.51 14.15
N TRP A 285 -14.56 -0.66 13.25
CA TRP A 285 -14.90 -1.09 11.89
C TRP A 285 -13.63 -1.41 11.09
N TYR A 286 -12.50 -0.77 11.38
CA TYR A 286 -11.29 -0.92 10.59
C TYR A 286 -10.42 -2.06 11.10
N GLN A 287 -10.94 -3.27 10.91
CA GLN A 287 -10.28 -4.52 11.24
C GLN A 287 -10.51 -5.57 10.17
N THR A 288 -9.59 -6.52 10.09
CA THR A 288 -9.76 -7.67 9.20
C THR A 288 -10.83 -8.64 9.73
N TYR A 289 -11.35 -9.50 8.85
CA TYR A 289 -12.30 -10.56 9.23
C TYR A 289 -11.77 -11.52 10.30
N ASP A 290 -10.44 -11.59 10.45
CA ASP A 290 -9.74 -12.36 11.47
C ASP A 290 -9.24 -11.50 12.66
N ARG A 291 -9.87 -10.34 12.89
CA ARG A 291 -9.72 -9.48 14.09
C ARG A 291 -8.36 -8.80 14.23
N ARG A 292 -7.61 -8.63 13.14
CA ARG A 292 -6.37 -7.84 13.17
C ARG A 292 -6.71 -6.37 12.96
N HIS A 293 -6.04 -5.51 13.71
CA HIS A 293 -6.15 -4.06 13.59
C HIS A 293 -4.75 -3.52 13.31
N LEU A 294 -4.67 -2.49 12.48
CA LEU A 294 -3.45 -1.75 12.19
C LEU A 294 -3.84 -0.30 11.97
N ILE A 295 -3.25 0.59 12.75
CA ILE A 295 -3.41 2.04 12.59
C ILE A 295 -2.25 2.55 11.74
N PRO A 296 -2.49 3.12 10.55
CA PRO A 296 -1.44 3.77 9.80
C PRO A 296 -0.97 5.01 10.55
N ILE A 297 0.34 5.22 10.57
CA ILE A 297 0.98 6.42 11.12
C ILE A 297 1.85 7.00 10.02
N THR A 298 1.95 8.32 10.02
CA THR A 298 2.89 9.07 9.18
C THR A 298 3.83 9.83 10.09
N GLY A 299 5.11 9.51 10.05
CA GLY A 299 6.20 10.31 10.62
C GLY A 299 6.86 11.24 9.61
N SER A 300 6.72 10.98 8.31
CA SER A 300 7.23 11.82 7.23
C SER A 300 6.48 11.61 5.91
N ARG A 301 6.55 12.60 5.01
CA ARG A 301 6.07 12.51 3.63
C ARG A 301 7.21 12.74 2.65
N GLY A 302 7.15 12.07 1.50
CA GLY A 302 8.22 12.08 0.50
C GLY A 302 9.41 11.20 0.87
N CYS A 303 10.47 11.26 0.06
CA CYS A 303 11.65 10.41 0.23
C CYS A 303 12.92 11.28 0.22
N LYS A 304 13.70 11.25 1.31
CA LYS A 304 14.92 12.07 1.41
C LYS A 304 16.00 11.65 0.41
N TRP A 305 16.00 10.38 0.00
CA TRP A 305 16.93 9.89 -1.01
C TRP A 305 16.56 10.34 -2.42
N GLY A 306 15.29 10.21 -2.82
CA GLY A 306 14.71 10.73 -4.07
C GLY A 306 15.38 10.35 -5.41
N ARG A 307 16.41 9.50 -5.41
CA ARG A 307 17.32 9.30 -6.57
C ARG A 307 17.30 7.90 -7.19
N CYS A 308 16.51 6.98 -6.65
CA CYS A 308 16.40 5.62 -7.21
C CYS A 308 15.84 5.70 -8.65
N ARG A 309 16.53 5.14 -9.65
CA ARG A 309 16.17 5.31 -11.07
C ARG A 309 14.79 4.75 -11.43
N PHE A 310 14.41 3.63 -10.82
CA PHE A 310 13.13 2.96 -11.06
C PHE A 310 11.95 3.53 -10.26
N CYS A 311 12.21 4.34 -9.22
CA CYS A 311 11.20 4.69 -8.24
C CYS A 311 10.43 5.94 -8.66
N ALA A 312 9.09 5.88 -8.53
CA ALA A 312 8.18 6.99 -8.74
C ALA A 312 8.00 7.86 -7.48
N GLU A 313 8.38 7.39 -6.28
CA GLU A 313 8.27 8.14 -5.03
C GLU A 313 9.45 9.12 -4.87
N ARG A 314 9.41 10.21 -5.63
CA ARG A 314 10.44 11.26 -5.64
C ARG A 314 9.94 12.59 -5.05
N PHE A 315 8.94 12.51 -4.16
CA PHE A 315 8.30 13.68 -3.58
C PHE A 315 9.20 14.38 -2.57
N TYR A 316 8.94 15.68 -2.41
CA TYR A 316 9.62 16.55 -1.46
C TYR A 316 9.50 16.01 -0.03
N PHE A 317 10.65 15.84 0.63
CA PHE A 317 10.72 15.21 1.95
C PHE A 317 10.47 16.22 3.06
N ARG A 318 9.51 15.91 3.93
CA ARG A 318 9.21 16.63 5.17
C ARG A 318 8.87 15.64 6.27
N ARG A 319 9.07 16.04 7.52
CA ARG A 319 8.83 15.21 8.70
C ARG A 319 7.85 15.88 9.64
N ARG A 320 7.15 15.07 10.42
CA ARG A 320 6.36 15.52 11.56
C ARG A 320 7.23 15.57 12.81
N ASP A 321 6.80 16.40 13.76
CA ASP A 321 7.35 16.48 15.10
C ASP A 321 7.23 15.10 15.79
N PRO A 322 8.35 14.53 16.29
CA PRO A 322 8.35 13.26 17.02
C PRO A 322 7.34 13.19 18.16
N VAL A 323 7.17 14.27 18.93
CA VAL A 323 6.24 14.36 20.06
C VAL A 323 4.81 14.21 19.56
N ARG A 324 4.45 14.89 18.46
CA ARG A 324 3.11 14.81 17.88
C ARG A 324 2.78 13.42 17.33
N VAL A 325 3.76 12.73 16.75
CA VAL A 325 3.61 11.33 16.33
C VAL A 325 3.36 10.43 17.55
N VAL A 326 4.10 10.63 18.65
CA VAL A 326 3.91 9.84 19.87
C VAL A 326 2.58 10.17 20.57
N ASP A 327 2.11 11.42 20.51
CA ASP A 327 0.80 11.83 21.01
C ASP A 327 -0.35 11.12 20.27
N GLU A 328 -0.26 11.04 18.94
CA GLU A 328 -1.20 10.29 18.10
C GLU A 328 -1.22 8.80 18.47
N MET A 329 -0.03 8.19 18.60
CA MET A 329 0.07 6.78 19.00
C MET A 329 -0.52 6.54 20.39
N GLU A 330 -0.21 7.41 21.36
CA GLU A 330 -0.76 7.33 22.71
C GLU A 330 -2.29 7.44 22.70
N HIS A 331 -2.86 8.37 21.91
CA HIS A 331 -4.31 8.49 21.74
C HIS A 331 -4.95 7.17 21.31
N PHE A 332 -4.42 6.54 20.26
CA PHE A 332 -4.95 5.26 19.77
C PHE A 332 -4.71 4.10 20.74
N THR A 333 -3.60 4.10 21.51
CA THR A 333 -3.39 3.10 22.56
C THR A 333 -4.43 3.19 23.68
N LYS A 334 -4.88 4.42 24.04
CA LYS A 334 -5.96 4.62 25.01
C LYS A 334 -7.31 4.10 24.50
N LEU A 335 -7.48 4.03 23.17
CA LEU A 335 -8.64 3.43 22.51
C LEU A 335 -8.50 1.90 22.28
N GLY A 336 -7.40 1.29 22.75
CA GLY A 336 -7.16 -0.16 22.64
C GLY A 336 -6.45 -0.62 21.37
N PHE A 337 -5.94 0.31 20.56
CA PHE A 337 -5.18 0.00 19.35
C PHE A 337 -3.67 0.00 19.64
N HIS A 338 -3.04 -1.14 19.45
CA HIS A 338 -1.63 -1.35 19.84
C HIS A 338 -0.70 -1.72 18.68
N THR A 339 -1.21 -1.74 17.44
CA THR A 339 -0.42 -2.10 16.26
C THR A 339 -0.44 -0.95 15.27
N PHE A 340 0.74 -0.45 14.93
CA PHE A 340 0.91 0.72 14.08
C PHE A 340 1.81 0.40 12.89
N HIS A 341 1.50 0.99 11.74
CA HIS A 341 2.28 0.86 10.52
C HIS A 341 2.72 2.23 10.03
N PHE A 342 4.04 2.42 9.98
CA PHE A 342 4.64 3.54 9.27
C PHE A 342 4.53 3.28 7.77
N ASN A 343 3.74 4.10 7.08
CA ASN A 343 3.42 3.92 5.66
C ASN A 343 4.55 4.35 4.71
N GLU A 344 5.62 4.94 5.23
CA GLU A 344 6.74 5.43 4.44
C GLU A 344 7.58 4.29 3.85
N SER A 345 8.00 4.46 2.59
CA SER A 345 9.00 3.59 1.95
C SER A 345 10.39 3.70 2.59
N ASP A 346 10.65 4.78 3.33
CA ASP A 346 11.85 5.01 4.11
C ASP A 346 11.53 5.77 5.40
N VAL A 347 10.95 5.11 6.42
CA VAL A 347 10.66 5.77 7.71
C VAL A 347 11.94 6.31 8.38
N ASN A 348 13.11 5.75 8.03
CA ASN A 348 14.42 6.29 8.39
C ASN A 348 14.97 7.33 7.39
N GLY A 349 14.12 8.01 6.62
CA GLY A 349 14.52 9.15 5.79
C GLY A 349 15.22 10.22 6.65
N ASP A 350 14.74 10.40 7.88
CA ASP A 350 15.48 11.07 8.95
C ASP A 350 15.65 10.12 10.15
N PRO A 351 16.81 9.42 10.28
CA PRO A 351 17.05 8.48 11.37
C PRO A 351 17.03 9.13 12.75
N GLN A 352 17.43 10.39 12.89
CA GLN A 352 17.35 11.04 14.19
C GLN A 352 15.88 11.25 14.58
N ASN A 353 15.04 11.68 13.63
CA ASN A 353 13.61 11.81 13.87
C ASN A 353 12.96 10.49 14.31
N LEU A 354 13.28 9.39 13.63
CA LEU A 354 12.76 8.06 13.99
C LEU A 354 13.29 7.60 15.35
N TYR A 355 14.56 7.90 15.66
CA TYR A 355 15.12 7.64 16.99
C TYR A 355 14.36 8.40 18.07
N ASP A 356 14.06 9.67 17.86
CA ASP A 356 13.34 10.53 18.80
C ASP A 356 11.89 10.06 19.01
N ILE A 357 11.21 9.62 17.95
CA ILE A 357 9.89 8.96 18.04
C ILE A 357 9.99 7.70 18.92
N CYS A 358 10.99 6.86 18.68
CA CYS A 358 11.23 5.65 19.48
C CYS A 358 11.51 5.97 20.95
N SER A 359 12.29 7.01 21.22
CA SER A 359 12.57 7.48 22.58
C SER A 359 11.29 7.92 23.29
N GLY A 360 10.45 8.74 22.65
CA GLY A 360 9.17 9.16 23.22
C GLY A 360 8.23 7.98 23.54
N ILE A 361 8.21 6.95 22.70
CA ILE A 361 7.44 5.72 22.93
C ILE A 361 7.96 4.97 24.18
N ILE A 362 9.29 4.86 24.32
CA ILE A 362 9.94 4.18 25.46
C ILE A 362 9.73 4.95 26.75
N GLU A 363 9.94 6.26 26.75
CA GLU A 363 9.78 7.16 27.90
C GLU A 363 8.35 7.14 28.44
N ARG A 364 7.36 7.15 27.54
CA ARG A 364 5.93 7.04 27.89
C ARG A 364 5.49 5.60 28.16
N ASN A 365 6.39 4.63 28.03
CA ASN A 365 6.15 3.21 28.29
C ASN A 365 4.98 2.62 27.46
N LEU A 366 4.76 3.12 26.24
CA LEU A 366 3.66 2.67 25.39
C LEU A 366 3.87 1.22 24.96
N LYS A 367 2.83 0.39 25.09
CA LYS A 367 2.88 -1.02 24.70
C LYS A 367 2.36 -1.17 23.28
N VAL A 368 3.28 -1.13 22.31
CA VAL A 368 2.95 -1.10 20.88
C VAL A 368 3.73 -2.14 20.08
N ASN A 369 3.18 -2.49 18.91
CA ASN A 369 3.83 -3.26 17.86
C ASN A 369 3.96 -2.35 16.64
N LEU A 370 5.19 -2.11 16.20
CA LEU A 370 5.47 -1.25 15.07
C LEU A 370 5.94 -2.07 13.88
N VAL A 371 5.44 -1.71 12.71
CA VAL A 371 5.88 -2.24 11.43
C VAL A 371 6.16 -1.08 10.48
N GLY A 372 7.10 -1.25 9.54
CA GLY A 372 7.44 -0.21 8.57
C GLY A 372 8.55 -0.65 7.62
N GLN A 373 9.05 0.29 6.82
CA GLN A 373 10.12 0.05 5.85
C GLN A 373 11.31 0.98 6.06
N LEU A 374 12.52 0.40 6.09
CA LEU A 374 13.77 1.15 6.12
C LEU A 374 14.49 1.10 4.78
N ARG A 375 15.20 2.17 4.49
CA ARG A 375 16.34 2.14 3.57
C ARG A 375 17.57 1.60 4.30
N ILE A 376 18.44 0.89 3.57
CA ILE A 376 19.81 0.65 4.03
C ILE A 376 20.51 1.99 4.28
N ASP A 377 21.04 2.17 5.48
CA ASP A 377 21.70 3.41 5.93
C ASP A 377 22.86 3.07 6.87
N ARG A 378 23.92 3.88 6.85
CA ARG A 378 25.09 3.72 7.73
C ARG A 378 24.76 3.91 9.21
N ARG A 379 23.66 4.61 9.52
CA ARG A 379 23.18 4.87 10.88
C ARG A 379 22.34 3.73 11.45
N ASN A 380 21.93 2.76 10.63
CA ASN A 380 21.23 1.56 11.09
C ASN A 380 22.22 0.57 11.74
N THR A 381 22.93 1.02 12.78
CA THR A 381 23.84 0.19 13.57
C THR A 381 23.06 -0.76 14.47
N ALA A 382 23.72 -1.77 15.04
CA ALA A 382 23.15 -2.64 16.07
C ALA A 382 22.49 -1.87 17.24
N GLU A 383 23.11 -0.77 17.68
CA GLU A 383 22.56 0.08 18.75
C GLU A 383 21.26 0.76 18.30
N TYR A 384 21.28 1.40 17.13
CA TYR A 384 20.11 2.06 16.57
C TYR A 384 18.95 1.07 16.40
N LEU A 385 19.19 -0.06 15.76
CA LEU A 385 18.17 -1.10 15.54
C LEU A 385 17.71 -1.74 16.86
N GLY A 386 18.59 -1.83 17.86
CA GLY A 386 18.24 -2.19 19.23
C GLY A 386 17.24 -1.23 19.87
N HIS A 387 17.44 0.08 19.69
CA HIS A 387 16.52 1.12 20.15
C HIS A 387 15.14 1.01 19.49
N LEU A 388 15.11 0.81 18.17
CA LEU A 388 13.87 0.56 17.43
C LEU A 388 13.14 -0.68 17.97
N ALA A 389 13.87 -1.76 18.25
CA ALA A 389 13.30 -2.98 18.83
C ALA A 389 12.71 -2.74 20.23
N MET A 390 13.36 -1.90 21.06
CA MET A 390 12.89 -1.51 22.38
C MET A 390 11.59 -0.69 22.31
N ALA A 391 11.48 0.23 21.36
CA ALA A 391 10.26 1.01 21.12
C ALA A 391 9.09 0.18 20.59
N GLY A 392 9.35 -1.02 20.06
CA GLY A 392 8.31 -1.98 19.71
C GLY A 392 8.28 -2.41 18.26
N PHE A 393 9.28 -2.05 17.44
CA PHE A 393 9.41 -2.60 16.09
C PHE A 393 9.47 -4.13 16.12
N LYS A 394 8.52 -4.76 15.43
CA LYS A 394 8.42 -6.21 15.28
C LYS A 394 8.80 -6.67 13.88
N HIS A 395 8.58 -5.82 12.89
CA HIS A 395 8.81 -6.12 11.49
C HIS A 395 9.36 -4.90 10.76
N LEU A 396 10.44 -5.08 10.00
CA LEU A 396 11.01 -4.05 9.13
C LEU A 396 11.30 -4.65 7.76
N ARG A 397 10.76 -3.99 6.73
CA ARG A 397 11.08 -4.27 5.33
C ARG A 397 12.28 -3.44 4.90
N PHE A 398 13.20 -4.03 4.14
CA PHE A 398 14.32 -3.30 3.55
C PHE A 398 14.25 -3.33 2.02
N GLY A 399 14.23 -2.15 1.42
CA GLY A 399 14.37 -1.97 -0.02
C GLY A 399 15.82 -2.15 -0.45
N VAL A 400 16.33 -3.39 -0.43
CA VAL A 400 17.69 -3.74 -0.91
C VAL A 400 17.74 -3.58 -2.43
N ASP A 401 16.72 -4.09 -3.11
CA ASP A 401 16.42 -3.96 -4.54
C ASP A 401 17.46 -4.60 -5.47
N GLY A 402 18.73 -4.20 -5.39
CA GLY A 402 19.87 -4.80 -6.10
C GLY A 402 20.77 -5.57 -5.15
N TRP A 403 21.05 -6.83 -5.49
CA TRP A 403 21.79 -7.74 -4.60
C TRP A 403 23.27 -7.91 -5.01
N ASN A 404 23.84 -6.91 -5.68
CA ASN A 404 25.27 -6.73 -5.90
C ASN A 404 25.59 -5.22 -6.07
N ASP A 405 26.87 -4.85 -5.93
CA ASP A 405 27.28 -3.44 -5.94
C ASP A 405 27.04 -2.77 -7.31
N ARG A 406 27.19 -3.51 -8.41
CA ARG A 406 26.98 -2.97 -9.76
C ARG A 406 25.53 -2.55 -9.97
N LEU A 407 24.57 -3.39 -9.58
CA LEU A 407 23.14 -3.10 -9.65
C LEU A 407 22.74 -1.96 -8.71
N LEU A 408 23.31 -1.89 -7.50
CA LEU A 408 23.07 -0.78 -6.58
C LEU A 408 23.52 0.56 -7.19
N VAL A 409 24.65 0.58 -7.92
CA VAL A 409 25.10 1.75 -8.68
C VAL A 409 24.16 2.05 -9.85
N LEU A 410 23.78 1.05 -10.65
CA LEU A 410 22.86 1.22 -11.77
C LEU A 410 21.49 1.75 -11.32
N MET A 411 20.99 1.34 -10.16
CA MET A 411 19.74 1.86 -9.61
C MET A 411 19.89 3.17 -8.84
N ARG A 412 21.11 3.65 -8.63
CA ARG A 412 21.44 4.80 -7.75
C ARG A 412 20.90 4.62 -6.34
N LYS A 413 21.24 3.49 -5.71
CA LYS A 413 20.87 3.17 -4.32
C LYS A 413 21.82 3.80 -3.29
N GLY A 414 23.01 4.26 -3.67
CA GLY A 414 23.85 5.08 -2.77
C GLY A 414 24.35 4.36 -1.51
N TYR A 415 24.35 3.03 -1.52
CA TYR A 415 25.02 2.16 -0.55
C TYR A 415 25.61 0.96 -1.31
N ASN A 416 26.39 0.14 -0.60
CA ASN A 416 26.97 -1.09 -1.11
C ASN A 416 26.45 -2.32 -0.35
N MET A 417 26.76 -3.52 -0.85
CA MET A 417 26.30 -4.78 -0.30
C MET A 417 26.86 -5.07 1.10
N ASN A 418 28.07 -4.62 1.41
CA ASN A 418 28.63 -4.78 2.76
C ASN A 418 27.77 -4.07 3.81
N LEU A 419 27.33 -2.85 3.52
CA LEU A 419 26.42 -2.12 4.40
C LEU A 419 25.05 -2.80 4.48
N ALA A 420 24.55 -3.33 3.35
CA ALA A 420 23.30 -4.08 3.34
C ALA A 420 23.37 -5.33 4.23
N PHE A 421 24.44 -6.11 4.13
CA PHE A 421 24.68 -7.28 4.98
C PHE A 421 24.71 -6.92 6.46
N GLN A 422 25.44 -5.85 6.82
CA GLN A 422 25.52 -5.37 8.20
C GLN A 422 24.13 -4.98 8.74
N ASN A 423 23.38 -4.18 7.99
CA ASN A 423 22.03 -3.74 8.38
C ASN A 423 21.08 -4.93 8.60
N LEU A 424 21.07 -5.89 7.68
CA LEU A 424 20.21 -7.08 7.77
C LEU A 424 20.59 -7.95 8.97
N GLN A 425 21.90 -8.16 9.19
CA GLN A 425 22.41 -8.92 10.33
C GLN A 425 22.08 -8.25 11.67
N ASP A 426 22.30 -6.95 11.79
CA ASP A 426 22.02 -6.18 13.01
C ASP A 426 20.53 -6.14 13.32
N CYS A 427 19.68 -5.97 12.29
CA CYS A 427 18.23 -5.95 12.45
C CYS A 427 17.71 -7.32 12.93
N HIS A 428 18.24 -8.40 12.36
CA HIS A 428 18.00 -9.75 12.85
C HIS A 428 18.49 -9.95 14.29
N GLY A 429 19.68 -9.43 14.61
CA GLY A 429 20.30 -9.48 15.93
C GLY A 429 19.47 -8.78 17.01
N ALA A 430 18.87 -7.63 16.68
CA ALA A 430 17.90 -6.92 17.52
C ALA A 430 16.58 -7.68 17.72
N GLY A 431 16.38 -8.79 16.99
CA GLY A 431 15.18 -9.61 17.06
C GLY A 431 13.97 -8.95 16.41
N ILE A 432 14.19 -8.14 15.38
CA ILE A 432 13.16 -7.60 14.49
C ILE A 432 13.04 -8.55 13.29
N VAL A 433 11.80 -8.89 12.91
CA VAL A 433 11.60 -9.69 11.70
C VAL A 433 11.95 -8.85 10.48
N THR A 434 12.85 -9.36 9.65
CA THR A 434 13.41 -8.62 8.52
C THR A 434 12.88 -9.21 7.23
N THR A 435 12.21 -8.41 6.42
CA THR A 435 11.87 -8.78 5.04
C THR A 435 12.60 -7.88 4.06
N VAL A 436 12.67 -8.31 2.80
CA VAL A 436 13.37 -7.59 1.75
C VAL A 436 12.57 -7.52 0.46
N ASN A 437 12.86 -6.50 -0.34
CA ASN A 437 12.36 -6.35 -1.71
C ASN A 437 13.50 -6.48 -2.72
N MET A 438 13.15 -6.87 -3.94
CA MET A 438 14.05 -7.00 -5.08
C MET A 438 13.40 -6.45 -6.36
N VAL A 439 14.21 -5.77 -7.17
CA VAL A 439 13.84 -5.33 -8.53
C VAL A 439 14.75 -6.05 -9.52
N ILE A 440 14.16 -6.76 -10.49
CA ILE A 440 14.87 -7.59 -11.46
C ILE A 440 14.66 -7.04 -12.87
N GLY A 441 15.67 -7.12 -13.73
CA GLY A 441 15.53 -6.81 -15.13
C GLY A 441 15.69 -5.34 -15.49
N ILE A 442 16.52 -4.63 -14.73
CA ILE A 442 16.82 -3.22 -15.02
C ILE A 442 17.72 -3.09 -16.26
N PRO A 443 17.66 -1.96 -17.01
CA PRO A 443 18.59 -1.72 -18.11
C PRO A 443 20.05 -1.84 -17.66
N GLY A 444 20.83 -2.61 -18.41
CA GLY A 444 22.24 -2.87 -18.12
C GLY A 444 22.53 -4.08 -17.22
N GLU A 445 21.52 -4.77 -16.67
CA GLU A 445 21.68 -5.98 -15.84
C GLU A 445 22.08 -7.21 -16.66
N THR A 446 23.14 -7.91 -16.25
CA THR A 446 23.70 -9.07 -16.94
C THR A 446 23.40 -10.39 -16.21
N GLU A 447 23.71 -11.52 -16.83
CA GLU A 447 23.51 -12.83 -16.18
C GLU A 447 24.44 -13.03 -14.98
N GLU A 448 25.65 -12.45 -15.02
CA GLU A 448 26.59 -12.47 -13.89
C GLU A 448 26.01 -11.75 -12.67
N ASP A 449 25.29 -10.64 -12.88
CA ASP A 449 24.61 -9.96 -11.78
C ASP A 449 23.56 -10.84 -11.13
N ILE A 450 22.82 -11.62 -11.93
CA ILE A 450 21.77 -12.51 -11.43
C ILE A 450 22.40 -13.62 -10.59
N ASP A 451 23.50 -14.21 -11.05
CA ASP A 451 24.22 -15.23 -10.31
C ASP A 451 24.81 -14.67 -9.00
N GLU A 452 25.37 -13.46 -9.03
CA GLU A 452 25.87 -12.79 -7.83
C GLU A 452 24.73 -12.42 -6.86
N CYS A 453 23.59 -11.95 -7.38
CA CYS A 453 22.39 -11.68 -6.59
C CYS A 453 21.95 -12.93 -5.81
N ILE A 454 21.86 -14.07 -6.49
CA ILE A 454 21.48 -15.35 -5.89
C ILE A 454 22.47 -15.73 -4.79
N ALA A 455 23.78 -15.64 -5.06
CA ALA A 455 24.82 -15.96 -4.08
C ALA A 455 24.75 -15.07 -2.82
N ASN A 456 24.63 -13.75 -3.02
CA ASN A 456 24.54 -12.77 -1.94
C ASN A 456 23.25 -12.93 -1.11
N PHE A 457 22.14 -13.28 -1.76
CA PHE A 457 20.89 -13.56 -1.08
C PHE A 457 21.00 -14.82 -0.21
N ILE A 458 21.53 -15.92 -0.76
CA ILE A 458 21.75 -17.18 -0.02
C ILE A 458 22.64 -16.95 1.19
N LYS A 459 23.69 -16.12 1.07
CA LYS A 459 24.57 -15.72 2.19
C LYS A 459 23.79 -15.06 3.33
N CYS A 460 22.72 -14.33 3.02
CA CYS A 460 21.93 -13.59 4.00
C CYS A 460 20.68 -14.34 4.49
N LYS A 461 20.43 -15.56 4.03
CA LYS A 461 19.18 -16.29 4.33
C LYS A 461 18.88 -16.47 5.82
N ALA A 462 19.91 -16.49 6.67
CA ALA A 462 19.74 -16.61 8.11
C ALA A 462 19.16 -15.34 8.75
N PHE A 463 19.35 -14.18 8.12
CA PHE A 463 18.95 -12.87 8.62
C PHE A 463 17.60 -12.42 8.06
N ILE A 464 17.24 -12.93 6.88
CA ILE A 464 16.01 -12.59 6.15
C ILE A 464 14.91 -13.59 6.52
N HIS A 465 13.78 -13.09 6.99
CA HIS A 465 12.62 -13.93 7.27
C HIS A 465 11.89 -14.37 6.01
N SER A 466 11.64 -13.44 5.09
CA SER A 466 11.12 -13.72 3.77
C SER A 466 11.40 -12.61 2.77
N VAL A 467 11.28 -12.91 1.48
CA VAL A 467 11.10 -11.87 0.46
C VAL A 467 9.64 -11.48 0.44
N GLU A 468 9.38 -10.18 0.55
CA GLU A 468 8.01 -9.66 0.55
C GLU A 468 7.55 -9.33 -0.87
N SER A 469 8.47 -8.86 -1.72
CA SER A 469 8.17 -8.53 -3.11
C SER A 469 9.33 -8.88 -4.05
N PHE A 470 9.00 -9.63 -5.10
CA PHE A 470 9.83 -9.80 -6.29
C PHE A 470 9.13 -9.10 -7.45
N ASN A 471 9.69 -7.99 -7.90
CA ASN A 471 9.14 -7.27 -9.04
C ASN A 471 10.12 -7.30 -10.20
N THR A 472 9.63 -7.66 -11.38
CA THR A 472 10.30 -7.24 -12.60
C THR A 472 10.17 -5.72 -12.73
N LEU A 473 11.15 -5.06 -13.34
CA LEU A 473 11.13 -3.62 -13.50
C LEU A 473 9.85 -3.16 -14.21
N LEU A 474 9.10 -2.27 -13.56
CA LEU A 474 8.00 -1.52 -14.16
C LEU A 474 8.49 -0.12 -14.52
N LEU A 475 8.14 0.36 -15.72
CA LEU A 475 8.35 1.76 -16.09
C LEU A 475 7.19 2.59 -15.56
N ALA A 476 7.23 2.92 -14.27
CA ALA A 476 6.19 3.72 -13.61
C ALA A 476 6.35 5.22 -13.91
N CYS A 477 5.24 5.93 -14.09
CA CYS A 477 5.19 7.38 -14.19
C CYS A 477 5.90 8.01 -12.97
N GLY A 478 6.78 9.00 -13.20
CA GLY A 478 7.63 9.59 -12.16
C GLY A 478 9.04 8.99 -12.06
N SER A 479 9.29 7.81 -12.65
CA SER A 479 10.62 7.18 -12.64
C SER A 479 11.55 7.74 -13.73
N GLU A 480 12.86 7.64 -13.51
CA GLU A 480 13.87 8.11 -14.49
C GLU A 480 13.81 7.28 -15.78
N TYR A 481 13.52 5.99 -15.67
CA TYR A 481 13.35 5.10 -16.82
C TYR A 481 12.09 5.43 -17.65
N TYR A 482 11.03 5.93 -17.02
CA TYR A 482 9.83 6.37 -17.73
C TYR A 482 10.04 7.72 -18.44
N HIS A 483 10.72 8.67 -17.80
CA HIS A 483 10.91 10.01 -18.37
C HIS A 483 12.02 10.08 -19.43
N ASN A 484 13.10 9.33 -19.25
CA ASN A 484 14.27 9.39 -20.13
C ASN A 484 14.65 7.99 -20.66
N PRO A 485 13.73 7.23 -21.29
CA PRO A 485 13.99 5.85 -21.68
C PRO A 485 15.19 5.71 -22.63
N GLU A 486 15.39 6.68 -23.53
CA GLU A 486 16.48 6.66 -24.52
C GLU A 486 17.86 6.72 -23.86
N GLN A 487 18.00 7.46 -22.75
CA GLN A 487 19.24 7.54 -21.96
C GLN A 487 19.67 6.16 -21.43
N TYR A 488 18.70 5.27 -21.23
CA TYR A 488 18.90 3.92 -20.71
C TYR A 488 18.79 2.85 -21.79
N LYS A 489 18.89 3.23 -23.06
CA LYS A 489 18.76 2.33 -24.21
C LYS A 489 17.46 1.53 -24.19
N ILE A 490 16.39 2.09 -23.61
CA ILE A 490 15.06 1.49 -23.65
C ILE A 490 14.43 1.80 -25.00
N LYS A 491 13.87 0.76 -25.62
CA LYS A 491 13.16 0.79 -26.89
C LYS A 491 11.74 0.28 -26.70
N PHE A 492 10.83 0.80 -27.51
CA PHE A 492 9.43 0.43 -27.50
C PHE A 492 9.06 -0.39 -28.73
N ARG A 493 8.15 -1.35 -28.56
CA ARG A 493 7.65 -2.19 -29.67
C ARG A 493 6.61 -1.47 -30.51
N TRP A 494 5.94 -0.46 -29.95
CA TRP A 494 4.97 0.41 -30.64
C TRP A 494 5.45 1.86 -30.62
N HIS A 495 4.69 2.72 -31.31
CA HIS A 495 4.94 4.16 -31.27
C HIS A 495 4.82 4.68 -29.82
N LYS A 496 5.83 5.43 -29.37
CA LYS A 496 5.97 5.86 -27.98
C LYS A 496 4.73 6.63 -27.50
N ASP A 497 4.26 7.58 -28.30
CA ASP A 497 3.14 8.45 -27.90
C ASP A 497 1.84 7.68 -27.68
N ASP A 498 1.59 6.64 -28.48
CA ASP A 498 0.39 5.80 -28.34
C ASP A 498 0.45 4.96 -27.05
N ILE A 499 1.64 4.46 -26.71
CA ILE A 499 1.86 3.74 -25.46
C ILE A 499 1.62 4.67 -24.28
N TYR A 500 2.22 5.86 -24.26
CA TYR A 500 2.12 6.79 -23.13
C TYR A 500 0.69 7.30 -22.95
N LYS A 501 -0.07 7.45 -24.05
CA LYS A 501 -1.48 7.82 -24.00
C LYS A 501 -2.36 6.71 -23.43
N ARG A 502 -2.06 5.44 -23.73
CA ARG A 502 -2.87 4.28 -23.29
C ARG A 502 -2.47 3.73 -21.92
N TYR A 503 -1.21 3.88 -21.56
CA TYR A 503 -0.60 3.32 -20.35
C TYR A 503 0.17 4.40 -19.58
N ALA A 504 -0.52 5.47 -19.23
CA ALA A 504 0.10 6.66 -18.66
C ALA A 504 0.70 6.42 -17.26
N ASP A 505 0.11 5.50 -16.46
CA ASP A 505 0.53 5.17 -15.09
C ASP A 505 1.79 4.32 -15.05
N TYR A 506 1.87 3.27 -15.88
CA TYR A 506 3.08 2.48 -16.06
C TYR A 506 3.08 1.80 -17.42
N ILE A 507 4.26 1.65 -18.03
CA ILE A 507 4.37 0.98 -19.33
C ILE A 507 4.40 -0.55 -19.12
N PRO A 508 3.47 -1.33 -19.72
CA PRO A 508 3.50 -2.79 -19.68
C PRO A 508 4.84 -3.35 -20.15
N THR A 509 5.39 -4.32 -19.42
CA THR A 509 6.70 -4.92 -19.72
C THR A 509 6.79 -5.56 -21.11
N ALA A 510 5.65 -5.95 -21.69
CA ALA A 510 5.58 -6.54 -23.03
C ALA A 510 5.95 -5.53 -24.13
N LEU A 511 5.71 -4.25 -23.88
CA LEU A 511 5.78 -3.20 -24.89
C LEU A 511 7.16 -2.54 -25.00
N TRP A 512 8.13 -2.96 -24.19
CA TRP A 512 9.47 -2.38 -24.20
C TRP A 512 10.57 -3.40 -23.88
N TYR A 513 11.78 -3.08 -24.31
CA TYR A 513 13.00 -3.81 -24.01
C TYR A 513 14.15 -2.81 -23.81
N SER A 514 15.22 -3.22 -23.14
CA SER A 514 16.47 -2.45 -23.15
C SER A 514 17.50 -3.11 -24.05
N GLU A 515 18.44 -2.33 -24.59
CA GLU A 515 19.60 -2.81 -25.34
C GLU A 515 20.88 -2.72 -24.49
N ASP A 516 21.89 -3.54 -24.82
CA ASP A 516 23.20 -3.62 -24.17
C ASP A 516 23.17 -3.82 -22.62
N PRO A 517 22.74 -5.00 -22.13
CA PRO A 517 22.29 -6.16 -22.90
C PRO A 517 20.82 -6.09 -23.30
N TYR A 518 20.42 -6.94 -24.25
CA TYR A 518 19.00 -7.10 -24.61
C TYR A 518 18.21 -7.69 -23.43
N ILE A 519 17.22 -6.94 -22.93
CA ILE A 519 16.34 -7.39 -21.82
C ILE A 519 14.90 -7.01 -22.15
N ASP A 520 14.09 -7.98 -22.52
CA ASP A 520 12.65 -7.86 -22.67
C ASP A 520 11.89 -8.59 -21.54
N GLN A 521 10.55 -8.62 -21.62
CA GLN A 521 9.74 -9.30 -20.61
C GLN A 521 10.12 -10.77 -20.41
N GLU A 522 10.41 -11.51 -21.46
CA GLU A 522 10.73 -12.93 -21.35
C GLU A 522 12.05 -13.14 -20.60
N VAL A 523 13.07 -12.34 -20.93
CA VAL A 523 14.34 -12.34 -20.19
C VAL A 523 14.11 -12.02 -18.71
N ARG A 524 13.28 -11.02 -18.39
CA ARG A 524 12.96 -10.66 -16.99
C ARG A 524 12.28 -11.81 -16.24
N LEU A 525 11.33 -12.49 -16.89
CA LEU A 525 10.61 -13.62 -16.30
C LEU A 525 11.54 -14.82 -16.10
N ASN A 526 12.35 -15.17 -17.09
CA ASN A 526 13.31 -16.26 -16.98
C ASN A 526 14.35 -16.02 -15.86
N ARG A 527 14.80 -14.77 -15.69
CA ARG A 527 15.68 -14.38 -14.57
C ARG A 527 14.98 -14.50 -13.22
N LEU A 528 13.74 -14.02 -13.13
CA LEU A 528 12.92 -14.17 -11.92
C LEU A 528 12.78 -15.65 -11.57
N ASP A 529 12.42 -16.50 -12.53
CA ASP A 529 12.23 -17.94 -12.33
C ASP A 529 13.55 -18.59 -11.84
N LYS A 530 14.67 -18.27 -12.49
CA LYS A 530 16.02 -18.72 -12.07
C LYS A 530 16.32 -18.33 -10.62
N ILE A 531 16.04 -17.09 -10.22
CA ILE A 531 16.24 -16.62 -8.85
C ILE A 531 15.35 -17.42 -7.90
N LEU A 532 14.05 -17.49 -8.15
CA LEU A 532 13.09 -18.16 -7.29
C LEU A 532 13.44 -19.63 -7.06
N ASP A 533 13.75 -20.35 -8.13
CA ASP A 533 14.13 -21.77 -8.06
C ASP A 533 15.40 -21.97 -7.24
N LYS A 534 16.45 -21.16 -7.48
CA LYS A 534 17.71 -21.28 -6.75
C LYS A 534 17.55 -20.91 -5.27
N LEU A 535 16.78 -19.88 -4.95
CA LEU A 535 16.48 -19.51 -3.57
C LEU A 535 15.70 -20.62 -2.85
N TYR A 536 14.65 -21.16 -3.50
CA TYR A 536 13.86 -22.26 -2.97
C TYR A 536 14.70 -23.51 -2.69
N LEU A 537 15.50 -23.95 -3.67
CA LEU A 537 16.39 -25.12 -3.54
C LEU A 537 17.43 -24.96 -2.42
N ASN A 538 17.80 -23.72 -2.09
CA ASN A 538 18.73 -23.41 -1.00
C ASN A 538 18.04 -23.13 0.35
N GLY A 539 16.74 -23.41 0.46
CA GLY A 539 15.96 -23.30 1.70
C GLY A 539 15.67 -21.87 2.13
N VAL A 540 15.71 -20.91 1.21
CA VAL A 540 15.28 -19.53 1.47
C VAL A 540 13.77 -19.49 1.55
N ASN A 541 13.22 -18.83 2.57
CA ASN A 541 11.78 -18.57 2.63
C ASN A 541 11.44 -17.45 1.65
N ILE A 542 10.92 -17.79 0.48
CA ILE A 542 10.57 -16.85 -0.59
C ILE A 542 9.18 -16.20 -0.40
N GLY A 543 8.47 -16.53 0.68
CA GLY A 543 7.15 -15.98 0.99
C GLY A 543 6.00 -16.58 0.16
N PRO A 544 4.74 -16.31 0.52
CA PRO A 544 3.57 -16.96 -0.07
C PRO A 544 3.38 -16.68 -1.57
N PHE A 545 3.70 -15.45 -2.03
CA PHE A 545 3.55 -15.06 -3.42
C PHE A 545 4.49 -15.84 -4.34
N ALA A 546 5.78 -15.89 -3.99
CA ALA A 546 6.76 -16.63 -4.78
C ALA A 546 6.49 -18.14 -4.76
N THR A 547 5.96 -18.69 -3.66
CA THR A 547 5.49 -20.09 -3.63
C THR A 547 4.40 -20.34 -4.66
N LYS A 548 3.39 -19.46 -4.78
CA LYS A 548 2.34 -19.57 -5.82
C LYS A 548 2.93 -19.48 -7.23
N VAL A 549 3.93 -18.63 -7.47
CA VAL A 549 4.63 -18.53 -8.76
C VAL A 549 5.35 -19.85 -9.08
N ILE A 550 6.12 -20.41 -8.14
CA ILE A 550 6.79 -21.71 -8.32
C ILE A 550 5.77 -22.84 -8.56
N GLU A 551 4.66 -22.89 -7.82
CA GLU A 551 3.60 -23.88 -8.03
C GLU A 551 2.96 -23.74 -9.42
N ARG A 552 2.74 -22.51 -9.90
CA ARG A 552 2.27 -22.25 -11.27
C ARG A 552 3.29 -22.72 -12.30
N LEU A 553 4.58 -22.48 -12.08
CA LEU A 553 5.64 -22.89 -13.01
C LEU A 553 5.79 -24.41 -13.09
N LYS A 554 5.69 -25.11 -11.95
CA LYS A 554 5.68 -26.58 -11.91
C LYS A 554 4.50 -27.21 -12.63
N ASN A 555 3.40 -26.47 -12.78
CA ASN A 555 2.15 -26.91 -13.40
C ASN A 555 1.94 -26.38 -14.83
N ARG A 556 2.92 -25.69 -15.44
CA ARG A 556 2.79 -25.23 -16.83
C ARG A 556 2.97 -26.39 -17.81
N ALA A 557 1.85 -26.83 -18.41
CA ALA A 557 1.83 -27.24 -19.81
C ALA A 557 2.12 -26.00 -20.69
N PRO A 558 2.75 -26.16 -21.87
CA PRO A 558 3.01 -25.04 -22.76
C PRO A 558 1.68 -24.47 -23.28
N GLU A 559 1.61 -23.13 -23.34
CA GLU A 559 0.53 -22.26 -23.82
C GLU A 559 -0.58 -21.85 -22.83
N ALA A 560 -0.55 -20.55 -22.47
CA ALA A 560 -1.64 -19.61 -22.76
C ALA A 560 -1.11 -18.18 -22.66
N ASP A 561 -1.16 -17.50 -23.80
CA ASP A 561 -0.92 -16.08 -24.04
C ASP A 561 -1.48 -15.20 -22.91
N PHE A 562 -0.62 -14.36 -22.29
CA PHE A 562 -1.08 -13.08 -21.73
C PHE A 562 -0.85 -12.03 -22.83
N ARG A 563 -1.76 -12.01 -23.82
CA ARG A 563 -1.98 -10.78 -24.59
C ARG A 563 -2.94 -9.89 -23.79
N PRO A 564 -2.70 -8.57 -23.73
CA PRO A 564 -3.66 -7.63 -23.19
C PRO A 564 -4.97 -7.61 -23.99
#